data_AF-A0A2V5W6T4-F1
#
_entry.id   AF-A0A2V5W6T4-F1
#
_cell.length_a   1.000
_cell.length_b   1.000
_cell.length_c   1.000
_cell.angle_alpha   90.00
_cell.angle_beta   90.00
_cell.angle_gamma   90.00
#
_symmetry.space_group_name_H-M   'P 1'
#
loop_
_entity.id
_entity.type
_entity.pdbx_description
1 polymer ?
#
loop_
_entity_poly.entity_id
_entity_poly.type
_entity_poly.pdbx_seq_one_letter_code
_entity_poly.pdbx_strand_id
1 'polypeptide(L)'
;MFSTRKPESAEPVSPARPEPLPSNGASASARSGGILSRGVSITGSVKFHDQLLIDGEVKGDIKSTGTLTIGEHASIKGEVRSKSVTVQGTVEGNIFATERCELLAGCTLHGDVEAPRLVVDENATFLGSAKVGSPK
;
A
#
# COMPACT_ATOMS: atom_id res chain seq x y z
N MET A 1 64.10 21.09 32.97
CA MET A 1 63.30 22.15 33.62
C MET A 1 63.40 23.42 32.77
N PHE A 2 62.49 23.58 31.80
CA PHE A 2 61.33 24.50 31.78
C PHE A 2 61.65 25.98 31.49
N SER A 3 61.54 26.33 30.20
CA SER A 3 61.11 27.63 29.66
C SER A 3 60.19 27.29 28.48
N THR A 4 58.97 27.82 28.35
CA THR A 4 58.71 29.13 27.75
C THR A 4 57.24 29.54 27.97
N ARG A 5 57.04 30.86 28.01
CA ARG A 5 55.83 31.67 28.19
C ARG A 5 54.74 31.41 27.13
N LYS A 6 53.45 31.57 27.50
CA LYS A 6 52.49 32.50 26.86
C LYS A 6 51.15 32.54 27.65
N PRO A 7 50.62 33.72 28.02
CA PRO A 7 49.24 33.90 28.48
C PRO A 7 48.33 34.17 27.28
N GLU A 8 47.17 33.50 27.17
CA GLU A 8 46.20 33.83 26.12
C GLU A 8 44.76 33.48 26.57
N SER A 9 43.97 34.55 26.66
CA SER A 9 42.51 34.66 26.46
C SER A 9 41.58 33.58 26.99
N ALA A 10 40.84 33.96 28.04
CA ALA A 10 39.50 33.44 28.28
C ALA A 10 38.57 33.92 27.15
N GLU A 11 38.19 33.03 26.24
CA GLU A 11 37.11 33.28 25.26
C GLU A 11 35.73 33.08 25.92
N PRO A 12 34.76 33.95 25.58
CA PRO A 12 33.48 34.05 26.28
C PRO A 12 32.55 32.87 25.99
N VAL A 13 31.87 32.40 27.02
CA VAL A 13 30.78 31.42 26.95
C VAL A 13 29.65 31.93 26.06
N SER A 14 29.60 31.42 24.82
CA SER A 14 28.46 31.61 23.92
C SER A 14 27.18 31.05 24.55
N PRO A 15 26.06 31.81 24.61
CA PRO A 15 24.82 31.32 25.19
C PRO A 15 24.24 30.22 24.28
N ALA A 16 24.18 29.00 24.80
CA ALA A 16 23.51 27.87 24.17
C ALA A 16 22.03 28.22 23.93
N ARG A 17 21.72 28.52 22.68
CA ARG A 17 20.36 28.57 22.17
C ARG A 17 19.74 27.17 22.37
N PRO A 18 18.51 27.03 22.89
CA PRO A 18 17.90 25.70 22.99
C PRO A 18 17.78 25.09 21.59
N GLU A 19 18.44 23.94 21.39
CA GLU A 19 18.24 23.09 20.22
C GLU A 19 16.81 22.52 20.27
N PRO A 20 15.92 22.83 19.30
CA PRO A 20 14.72 22.04 19.14
C PRO A 20 15.12 20.64 18.66
N LEU A 21 14.65 19.61 19.36
CA LEU A 21 14.83 18.21 18.93
C LEU A 21 14.35 18.04 17.47
N PRO A 22 15.08 17.31 16.62
CA PRO A 22 14.66 17.02 15.26
C PRO A 22 13.39 16.16 15.27
N SER A 23 12.41 16.65 14.53
CA SER A 23 11.14 16.00 14.16
C SER A 23 11.33 14.51 13.88
N ASN A 24 10.69 13.67 14.71
CA ASN A 24 10.56 12.25 14.43
C ASN A 24 9.84 12.12 13.09
N GLY A 25 10.58 11.68 12.07
CA GLY A 25 10.15 11.50 10.70
C GLY A 25 9.13 10.38 10.59
N ALA A 26 7.91 10.61 11.08
CA ALA A 26 6.73 10.15 10.38
C ALA A 26 6.72 10.90 9.05
N SER A 27 7.58 10.47 8.13
CA SER A 27 7.32 10.63 6.71
C SER A 27 6.07 9.81 6.44
N ALA A 28 4.92 10.38 6.81
CA ALA A 28 3.75 10.34 5.98
C ALA A 28 4.15 11.07 4.69
N SER A 29 5.07 10.45 3.93
CA SER A 29 5.18 10.63 2.50
C SER A 29 3.75 10.53 2.08
N ALA A 30 3.18 11.67 1.68
CA ALA A 30 1.78 11.78 1.31
C ALA A 30 1.54 10.66 0.32
N ARG A 31 1.00 9.54 0.82
CA ARG A 31 0.54 8.47 -0.04
C ARG A 31 -0.68 9.14 -0.61
N SER A 32 -0.54 9.73 -1.78
CA SER A 32 -1.61 10.28 -2.60
C SER A 32 -2.46 9.11 -3.10
N GLY A 33 -2.92 8.29 -2.16
CA GLY A 33 -3.75 7.15 -2.37
C GLY A 33 -5.15 7.50 -1.89
N GLY A 34 -6.14 7.14 -2.69
CA GLY A 34 -7.51 7.19 -2.22
C GLY A 34 -7.71 6.16 -1.11
N ILE A 35 -8.48 6.51 -0.09
CA ILE A 35 -8.96 5.54 0.91
C ILE A 35 -10.47 5.55 0.84
N LEU A 36 -11.06 4.40 0.58
CA LEU A 36 -12.48 4.17 0.73
C LEU A 36 -12.71 3.58 2.10
N SER A 37 -13.40 4.34 2.94
CA SER A 37 -13.69 3.95 4.32
C SER A 37 -14.82 2.91 4.38
N ARG A 38 -14.87 2.24 5.53
CA ARG A 38 -15.99 1.37 5.92
C ARG A 38 -17.33 2.06 5.82
N GLY A 39 -18.29 1.38 5.16
CA GLY A 39 -19.63 1.90 4.90
C GLY A 39 -19.80 2.64 3.57
N VAL A 40 -18.75 2.71 2.74
CA VAL A 40 -18.86 3.18 1.36
C VAL A 40 -19.14 1.99 0.44
N SER A 41 -20.21 2.09 -0.33
CA SER A 41 -20.52 1.13 -1.39
C SER A 41 -20.44 1.83 -2.74
N ILE A 42 -19.57 1.36 -3.62
CA ILE A 42 -19.42 1.92 -4.97
C ILE A 42 -20.14 1.02 -5.96
N THR A 43 -20.94 1.60 -6.85
CA THR A 43 -21.55 0.86 -7.96
C THR A 43 -21.26 1.57 -9.28
N GLY A 44 -20.65 0.87 -10.24
CA GLY A 44 -20.31 1.41 -11.56
C GLY A 44 -18.85 1.19 -11.93
N SER A 45 -18.23 2.16 -12.61
CA SER A 45 -16.84 2.06 -13.06
C SER A 45 -15.92 2.97 -12.24
N VAL A 46 -14.88 2.39 -11.62
CA VAL A 46 -13.88 3.11 -10.82
C VAL A 46 -12.58 3.21 -11.60
N LYS A 47 -12.00 4.40 -11.68
CA LYS A 47 -10.68 4.62 -12.29
C LYS A 47 -9.77 5.38 -11.34
N PHE A 48 -8.56 4.89 -11.15
CA PHE A 48 -7.52 5.56 -10.38
C PHE A 48 -6.13 5.24 -10.94
N HIS A 49 -5.11 5.99 -10.53
CA HIS A 49 -3.79 5.94 -11.18
C HIS A 49 -2.65 5.53 -10.23
N ASP A 50 -2.74 5.92 -8.96
CA ASP A 50 -1.64 5.79 -8.00
C ASP A 50 -1.86 4.62 -7.03
N GLN A 51 -2.46 4.86 -5.87
CA GLN A 51 -2.86 3.82 -4.93
C GLN A 51 -4.32 4.01 -4.53
N LEU A 52 -5.04 2.90 -4.32
CA LEU A 52 -6.37 2.94 -3.72
C LEU A 52 -6.46 1.84 -2.66
N LEU A 53 -6.78 2.24 -1.44
CA LEU A 53 -7.17 1.34 -0.38
C LEU A 53 -8.69 1.29 -0.31
N ILE A 54 -9.25 0.09 -0.36
CA ILE A 54 -10.69 -0.14 -0.28
C ILE A 54 -10.98 -0.89 1.00
N ASP A 55 -11.75 -0.30 1.90
CA ASP A 55 -12.26 -0.93 3.11
C ASP A 55 -13.81 -0.89 3.07
N GLY A 56 -14.43 -1.30 1.97
CA GLY A 56 -15.87 -1.20 1.74
C GLY A 56 -16.37 -2.11 0.63
N GLU A 57 -17.58 -1.87 0.14
CA GLU A 57 -18.17 -2.68 -0.93
C GLU A 57 -17.94 -2.05 -2.30
N VAL A 58 -17.57 -2.85 -3.30
CA VAL A 58 -17.47 -2.37 -4.69
C VAL A 58 -18.19 -3.33 -5.61
N LYS A 59 -19.11 -2.78 -6.41
CA LYS A 59 -19.90 -3.50 -7.43
C LYS A 59 -19.64 -2.90 -8.81
N GLY A 60 -18.94 -3.62 -9.67
CA GLY A 60 -18.70 -3.19 -11.06
C GLY A 60 -17.24 -3.31 -11.48
N ASP A 61 -16.81 -2.40 -12.38
CA ASP A 61 -15.52 -2.47 -13.05
C ASP A 61 -14.51 -1.54 -12.38
N ILE A 62 -13.43 -2.08 -11.84
CA ILE A 62 -12.31 -1.30 -11.32
C ILE A 62 -11.20 -1.33 -12.35
N LYS A 63 -10.72 -0.16 -12.77
CA LYS A 63 -9.58 -0.02 -13.70
C LYS A 63 -8.52 0.87 -13.08
N SER A 64 -7.35 0.31 -12.85
CA SER A 64 -6.21 1.03 -12.30
C SER A 64 -4.94 0.72 -13.04
N THR A 65 -4.08 1.74 -13.14
CA THR A 65 -2.69 1.60 -13.59
C THR A 65 -1.73 1.43 -12.42
N GLY A 66 -2.22 1.52 -11.19
CA GLY A 66 -1.44 1.56 -9.98
C GLY A 66 -1.66 0.35 -9.07
N THR A 67 -1.62 0.60 -7.76
CA THR A 67 -1.76 -0.45 -6.73
C THR A 67 -3.13 -0.41 -6.11
N LEU A 68 -3.86 -1.53 -6.20
CA LEU A 68 -5.13 -1.72 -5.50
C LEU A 68 -4.87 -2.52 -4.22
N THR A 69 -5.28 -1.99 -3.08
CA THR A 69 -5.27 -2.71 -1.81
C THR A 69 -6.71 -2.87 -1.34
N ILE A 70 -7.10 -4.11 -1.08
CA ILE A 70 -8.41 -4.48 -0.56
C ILE A 70 -8.20 -4.81 0.92
N GLY A 71 -8.78 -4.02 1.81
CA GLY A 71 -8.75 -4.23 3.26
C GLY A 71 -9.54 -5.46 3.70
N GLU A 72 -9.40 -5.88 4.96
CA GLU A 72 -10.03 -7.11 5.45
C GLU A 72 -11.57 -7.07 5.38
N HIS A 73 -12.15 -5.88 5.53
CA HIS A 73 -13.59 -5.69 5.55
C HIS A 73 -14.16 -5.30 4.19
N ALA A 74 -13.33 -5.26 3.15
CA ALA A 74 -13.78 -4.97 1.82
C ALA A 74 -14.38 -6.19 1.13
N SER A 75 -15.42 -5.94 0.32
CA SER A 75 -16.11 -6.93 -0.49
C SER A 75 -16.23 -6.42 -1.92
N ILE A 76 -15.49 -7.04 -2.84
CA ILE A 76 -15.52 -6.65 -4.24
C ILE A 76 -16.34 -7.67 -5.03
N LYS A 77 -17.31 -7.20 -5.81
CA LYS A 77 -18.12 -7.98 -6.74
C LYS A 77 -18.00 -7.39 -8.15
N GLY A 78 -17.30 -8.07 -9.05
CA GLY A 78 -17.16 -7.62 -10.43
C GLY A 78 -15.78 -7.89 -11.05
N GLU A 79 -15.36 -6.99 -11.94
CA GLU A 79 -14.09 -7.12 -12.66
C GLU A 79 -13.06 -6.11 -12.16
N VAL A 80 -11.91 -6.62 -11.72
CA VAL A 80 -10.80 -5.82 -11.20
C VAL A 80 -9.65 -5.86 -12.19
N ARG A 81 -9.28 -4.72 -12.76
CA ARG A 81 -8.09 -4.57 -13.61
C ARG A 81 -7.12 -3.62 -12.92
N SER A 82 -5.95 -4.11 -12.50
CA SER A 82 -4.92 -3.28 -11.86
C SER A 82 -3.52 -3.72 -12.28
N LYS A 83 -2.50 -2.90 -11.99
CA LYS A 83 -1.09 -3.32 -12.17
C LYS A 83 -0.65 -4.27 -11.07
N SER A 84 -0.89 -3.83 -9.84
CA SER A 84 -0.68 -4.61 -8.63
C SER A 84 -1.98 -4.70 -7.83
N VAL A 85 -2.29 -5.89 -7.32
CA VAL A 85 -3.46 -6.14 -6.49
C VAL A 85 -3.01 -6.80 -5.20
N THR A 86 -3.43 -6.26 -4.07
CA THR A 86 -3.23 -6.84 -2.74
C THR A 86 -4.60 -7.08 -2.12
N VAL A 87 -4.88 -8.31 -1.70
CA VAL A 87 -6.19 -8.74 -1.22
C VAL A 87 -6.10 -9.19 0.23
N GLN A 88 -6.76 -8.48 1.16
CA GLN A 88 -6.89 -8.87 2.58
C GLN A 88 -8.31 -9.29 2.96
N GLY A 89 -9.31 -8.98 2.13
CA GLY A 89 -10.73 -9.22 2.40
C GLY A 89 -11.36 -10.25 1.47
N THR A 90 -12.62 -10.00 1.09
CA THR A 90 -13.41 -10.90 0.26
C THR A 90 -13.53 -10.36 -1.17
N VAL A 91 -13.25 -11.20 -2.17
CA VAL A 91 -13.39 -10.85 -3.58
C VAL A 91 -14.20 -11.92 -4.29
N GLU A 92 -15.27 -11.50 -4.96
CA GLU A 92 -16.13 -12.32 -5.81
C GLU A 92 -16.10 -11.79 -7.24
N GLY A 93 -15.38 -12.45 -8.14
CA GLY A 93 -15.34 -12.06 -9.56
C GLY A 93 -13.98 -12.26 -10.21
N ASN A 94 -13.76 -11.52 -11.30
CA ASN A 94 -12.56 -11.68 -12.13
C ASN A 94 -11.49 -10.66 -11.74
N ILE A 95 -10.28 -11.13 -11.44
CA ILE A 95 -9.13 -10.26 -11.17
C ILE A 95 -8.13 -10.39 -12.32
N PHE A 96 -7.76 -9.26 -12.89
CA PHE A 96 -6.73 -9.11 -13.90
C PHE A 96 -5.63 -8.21 -13.34
N ALA A 97 -4.50 -8.82 -12.98
CA ALA A 97 -3.30 -8.10 -12.59
C ALA A 97 -2.29 -8.14 -13.73
N THR A 98 -1.76 -6.99 -14.15
CA THR A 98 -0.77 -6.98 -15.24
C THR A 98 0.65 -7.30 -14.77
N GLU A 99 0.92 -7.23 -13.46
CA GLU A 99 2.28 -7.41 -12.93
C GLU A 99 2.35 -8.39 -11.75
N ARG A 100 1.56 -8.17 -10.69
CA ARG A 100 1.55 -9.02 -9.49
C ARG A 100 0.20 -8.99 -8.79
N CYS A 101 -0.26 -10.14 -8.35
CA CYS A 101 -1.41 -10.31 -7.46
C CYS A 101 -0.93 -10.95 -6.15
N GLU A 102 -1.32 -10.36 -5.02
CA GLU A 102 -0.95 -10.79 -3.68
C GLU A 102 -2.22 -11.04 -2.88
N LEU A 103 -2.38 -12.26 -2.42
CA LEU A 103 -3.42 -12.70 -1.52
C LEU A 103 -2.81 -12.78 -0.12
N LEU A 104 -3.25 -11.92 0.80
CA LEU A 104 -2.75 -11.86 2.17
C LEU A 104 -3.51 -12.84 3.09
N ALA A 105 -2.97 -13.08 4.28
CA ALA A 105 -3.53 -14.04 5.22
C ALA A 105 -5.00 -13.74 5.56
N GLY A 106 -5.85 -14.76 5.54
CA GLY A 106 -7.28 -14.64 5.88
C GLY A 106 -8.17 -14.08 4.77
N CYS A 107 -7.62 -13.77 3.59
CA CYS A 107 -8.45 -13.32 2.47
C CYS A 107 -9.26 -14.48 1.86
N THR A 108 -10.39 -14.14 1.24
CA THR A 108 -11.26 -15.10 0.57
C THR A 108 -11.55 -14.63 -0.84
N LEU A 109 -11.04 -15.34 -1.84
CA LEU A 109 -11.23 -15.04 -3.25
C LEU A 109 -12.06 -16.13 -3.91
N HIS A 110 -13.18 -15.73 -4.50
CA HIS A 110 -14.08 -16.56 -5.31
C HIS A 110 -14.11 -16.03 -6.75
N GLY A 111 -13.58 -16.80 -7.70
CA GLY A 111 -13.59 -16.43 -9.12
C GLY A 111 -12.27 -16.62 -9.83
N ASP A 112 -12.15 -16.03 -11.02
CA ASP A 112 -11.00 -16.23 -11.90
C ASP A 112 -9.93 -15.15 -11.69
N VAL A 113 -8.67 -15.56 -11.60
CA VAL A 113 -7.52 -14.65 -11.44
C VAL A 113 -6.57 -14.83 -12.60
N GLU A 114 -6.26 -13.75 -13.30
CA GLU A 114 -5.26 -13.68 -14.35
C GLU A 114 -4.15 -12.74 -13.93
N ALA A 115 -2.95 -13.28 -13.72
CA ALA A 115 -1.79 -12.49 -13.31
C ALA A 115 -0.48 -13.17 -13.73
N PRO A 116 0.57 -12.44 -14.13
CA PRO A 116 1.86 -13.08 -14.41
C PRO A 116 2.59 -13.56 -13.16
N ARG A 117 2.30 -12.95 -12.01
CA ARG A 117 2.82 -13.36 -10.70
C ARG A 117 1.69 -13.39 -9.68
N LEU A 118 1.50 -14.53 -9.04
CA LEU A 118 0.55 -14.71 -7.96
C LEU A 118 1.31 -15.11 -6.70
N VAL A 119 1.09 -14.38 -5.60
CA VAL A 119 1.61 -14.70 -4.28
C VAL A 119 0.43 -14.93 -3.36
N VAL A 120 0.47 -16.04 -2.63
CA VAL A 120 -0.60 -16.46 -1.73
C VAL A 120 0.02 -16.67 -0.36
N ASP A 121 -0.45 -15.92 0.61
CA ASP A 121 -0.02 -15.98 2.00
C ASP A 121 -0.76 -17.09 2.76
N GLU A 122 -0.28 -17.42 3.95
CA GLU A 122 -0.83 -18.51 4.76
C GLU A 122 -2.25 -18.16 5.22
N ASN A 123 -3.18 -19.11 5.18
CA ASN A 123 -4.61 -18.91 5.48
C ASN A 123 -5.41 -18.09 4.45
N ALA A 124 -4.88 -17.85 3.25
CA ALA A 124 -5.70 -17.35 2.14
C ALA A 124 -6.56 -18.48 1.55
N THR A 125 -7.85 -18.21 1.32
CA THR A 125 -8.79 -19.13 0.66
C THR A 125 -9.00 -18.67 -0.78
N PHE A 126 -8.62 -19.49 -1.74
CA PHE A 126 -8.82 -19.24 -3.17
C PHE A 126 -9.73 -20.32 -3.77
N LEU A 127 -10.86 -19.91 -4.31
CA LEU A 127 -11.91 -20.77 -4.89
C LEU A 127 -12.23 -20.31 -6.32
N GLY A 128 -11.58 -20.92 -7.31
CA GLY A 128 -11.83 -20.64 -8.71
C GLY A 128 -10.66 -21.05 -9.60
N SER A 129 -10.50 -20.37 -10.75
CA SER A 129 -9.42 -20.66 -11.69
C SER A 129 -8.35 -19.58 -11.64
N ALA A 130 -7.10 -19.94 -11.38
CA ALA A 130 -5.97 -19.01 -11.49
C ALA A 130 -5.19 -19.30 -12.76
N LYS A 131 -5.12 -18.32 -13.66
CA LYS A 131 -4.22 -18.29 -14.81
C LYS A 131 -2.99 -17.48 -14.43
N VAL A 132 -1.94 -18.19 -14.03
CA VAL A 132 -0.65 -17.58 -13.73
C VAL A 132 0.30 -17.82 -14.89
N GLY A 133 0.70 -16.75 -15.58
CA GLY A 133 1.57 -16.86 -16.73
C GLY A 133 1.95 -15.50 -17.31
N SER A 134 3.17 -15.37 -17.81
CA SER A 134 3.62 -14.18 -18.52
C SER A 134 2.80 -14.01 -19.81
N PRO A 135 2.05 -12.91 -20.01
CA PRO A 135 1.50 -12.60 -21.33
C PRO A 135 2.69 -12.47 -22.28
N LYS A 136 2.66 -13.27 -23.35
CA LYS A 136 3.70 -13.34 -24.38
C LYS A 136 3.68 -12.10 -25.27
#